data_AF-A0A7J9QTY7-F1
#
_entry.id   AF-A0A7J9QTY7-F1
#
_cell.length_a   1.000
_cell.length_b   1.000
_cell.length_c   1.000
_cell.angle_alpha   90.00
_cell.angle_beta   90.00
_cell.angle_gamma   90.00
#
_symmetry.space_group_name_H-M   'P 1'
#
loop_
_entity.id
_entity.type
_entity.pdbx_description
1 polymer ?
#
loop_
_entity_poly.entity_id
_entity_poly.type
_entity_poly.pdbx_seq_one_letter_code
_entity_poly.pdbx_strand_id
1 'polypeptide(L)'
;DFSIGHPSETISLTKTMESFAIQDIGKQKSMIISTGKDSSNDTLSKSLSSLWNCSNAIQNGGLAVLVAECKAGLGSDALQQYIEERLSIEKLRNPTKYISGMEDLLFLTEVQKNFQIGLVSILPEFYSKKLNMISISGIKEAMEYILKTQGARQKVAVVSDGARILPR
;
A
#
# COMPACT_ATOMS: atom_id res chain seq x y z
N ASP A 1 0.06 2.45 -29.02
CA ASP A 1 -0.08 1.18 -29.76
C ASP A 1 -1.11 0.28 -29.12
N PHE A 2 -2.22 0.06 -29.82
CA PHE A 2 -3.15 -1.02 -29.49
C PHE A 2 -2.67 -2.29 -30.19
N SER A 3 -2.43 -3.38 -29.45
CA SER A 3 -2.29 -4.71 -30.07
C SER A 3 -3.64 -5.42 -30.08
N ILE A 4 -4.03 -5.93 -31.23
CA ILE A 4 -5.24 -6.73 -31.41
C ILE A 4 -4.78 -8.04 -32.04
N GLY A 5 -4.99 -9.16 -31.35
CA GLY A 5 -4.49 -10.46 -31.78
C GLY A 5 -4.64 -11.53 -30.69
N HIS A 6 -4.11 -12.72 -30.96
CA HIS A 6 -4.12 -13.80 -29.98
C HIS A 6 -3.27 -13.41 -28.75
N PRO A 7 -3.66 -13.75 -27.50
CA PRO A 7 -2.94 -13.31 -26.28
C PRO A 7 -1.44 -13.64 -26.26
N SER A 8 -1.02 -14.68 -26.98
CA SER A 8 0.39 -15.06 -27.13
C SER A 8 1.19 -14.11 -28.04
N GLU A 9 0.53 -13.41 -28.96
CA GLU A 9 1.15 -12.48 -29.92
C GLU A 9 1.19 -11.05 -29.38
N THR A 10 0.34 -10.73 -28.41
CA THR A 10 0.32 -9.43 -27.72
C THR A 10 1.36 -9.30 -26.60
N ILE A 11 2.21 -10.33 -26.40
CA ILE A 11 3.25 -10.43 -25.35
C ILE A 11 4.32 -9.33 -25.44
N SER A 12 4.55 -8.74 -26.61
CA SER A 12 5.54 -7.68 -26.80
C SER A 12 5.23 -6.43 -25.98
N LEU A 13 3.94 -6.07 -25.82
CA LEU A 13 3.51 -4.98 -24.95
C LEU A 13 3.77 -5.27 -23.47
N THR A 14 3.65 -6.52 -23.04
CA THR A 14 3.95 -6.93 -21.66
C THR A 14 5.42 -6.67 -21.32
N LYS A 15 6.34 -6.96 -22.24
CA LYS A 15 7.78 -6.68 -22.05
C LYS A 15 8.08 -5.18 -21.95
N THR A 16 7.40 -4.36 -22.74
CA THR A 16 7.52 -2.90 -22.65
C THR A 16 6.97 -2.40 -21.31
N MET A 17 5.84 -2.92 -20.85
CA MET A 17 5.29 -2.60 -19.52
C MET A 17 6.24 -3.02 -18.39
N GLU A 18 6.84 -4.20 -18.47
CA GLU A 18 7.86 -4.66 -17.52
C GLU A 18 9.05 -3.69 -17.43
N SER A 19 9.55 -3.19 -18.57
CA SER A 19 10.68 -2.26 -18.57
C SER A 19 10.39 -0.89 -17.93
N PHE A 20 9.12 -0.47 -17.91
CA PHE A 20 8.72 0.80 -17.27
C PHE A 20 8.31 0.63 -15.81
N ALA A 21 7.73 -0.53 -15.46
CA ALA A 21 7.23 -0.79 -14.13
C ALA A 21 8.33 -1.29 -13.17
N ILE A 22 9.31 -2.07 -13.66
CA ILE A 22 10.34 -2.64 -12.80
C ILE A 22 11.44 -1.61 -12.57
N GLN A 23 11.63 -1.19 -11.33
CA GLN A 23 12.76 -0.35 -10.91
C GLN A 23 13.61 -1.12 -9.91
N ASP A 24 14.89 -1.30 -10.21
CA ASP A 24 15.86 -1.89 -9.29
C ASP A 24 16.33 -0.80 -8.32
N ILE A 25 15.60 -0.67 -7.22
CA ILE A 25 15.90 0.31 -6.16
C ILE A 25 16.46 -0.37 -4.91
N GLY A 26 16.48 -1.70 -4.88
CA GLY A 26 16.85 -2.49 -3.70
C GLY A 26 15.95 -2.22 -2.49
N LYS A 27 16.25 -2.87 -1.37
CA LYS A 27 15.44 -2.70 -0.15
C LYS A 27 15.75 -1.38 0.56
N GLN A 28 14.70 -0.64 0.90
CA GLN A 28 14.74 0.66 1.55
C GLN A 28 14.15 0.58 2.95
N LYS A 29 14.80 1.21 3.94
CA LYS A 29 14.30 1.23 5.31
C LYS A 29 13.14 2.21 5.51
N SER A 30 13.08 3.26 4.69
CA SER A 30 11.98 4.23 4.73
C SER A 30 11.52 4.57 3.32
N MET A 31 10.21 4.55 3.09
CA MET A 31 9.62 4.81 1.78
C MET A 31 8.35 5.66 1.90
N ILE A 32 8.22 6.69 1.07
CA ILE A 32 6.98 7.45 0.87
C ILE A 32 6.38 7.00 -0.47
N ILE A 33 5.14 6.54 -0.44
CA ILE A 33 4.45 5.92 -1.57
C ILE A 33 3.18 6.71 -1.84
N SER A 34 3.11 7.37 -2.99
CA SER A 34 1.88 7.94 -3.52
C SER A 34 1.18 6.93 -4.42
N THR A 35 -0.14 7.01 -4.48
CA THR A 35 -0.96 6.20 -5.40
C THR A 35 -0.83 6.64 -6.86
N GLY A 36 -0.38 7.88 -7.13
CA GLY A 36 -0.35 8.50 -8.46
C GLY A 36 -1.51 9.47 -8.71
N LYS A 37 -1.39 10.32 -9.75
CA LYS A 37 -2.31 11.45 -10.01
C LYS A 37 -3.73 11.03 -10.42
N ASP A 38 -3.86 9.89 -11.11
CA ASP A 38 -5.11 9.44 -11.74
C ASP A 38 -5.54 8.05 -11.24
N SER A 39 -5.07 7.63 -10.07
CA SER A 39 -5.09 6.23 -9.66
C SER A 39 -5.64 6.02 -8.25
N SER A 40 -6.54 5.04 -8.15
CA SER A 40 -6.80 4.17 -6.99
C SER A 40 -6.73 4.79 -5.57
N ASN A 41 -7.06 6.07 -5.41
CA ASN A 41 -6.95 6.78 -4.13
C ASN A 41 -8.30 7.12 -3.51
N ASP A 42 -9.41 6.75 -4.15
CA ASP A 42 -10.75 7.03 -3.62
C ASP A 42 -11.02 6.27 -2.31
N THR A 43 -10.47 5.06 -2.14
CA THR A 43 -10.66 4.24 -0.94
C THR A 43 -9.34 3.72 -0.40
N LEU A 44 -9.31 3.37 0.88
CA LEU A 44 -8.13 2.76 1.51
C LEU A 44 -7.76 1.44 0.81
N SER A 45 -8.73 0.56 0.59
CA SER A 45 -8.56 -0.73 -0.12
C SER A 45 -7.85 -0.55 -1.47
N LYS A 46 -8.34 0.35 -2.33
CA LYS A 46 -7.69 0.63 -3.63
C LYS A 46 -6.26 1.17 -3.44
N SER A 47 -6.04 1.98 -2.43
CA SER A 47 -4.73 2.60 -2.15
C SER A 47 -3.69 1.57 -1.67
N LEU A 48 -4.13 0.49 -1.01
CA LEU A 48 -3.25 -0.59 -0.56
C LEU A 48 -2.56 -1.30 -1.72
N SER A 49 -3.12 -1.28 -2.94
CA SER A 49 -2.44 -1.82 -4.13
C SER A 49 -1.06 -1.18 -4.36
N SER A 50 -0.94 0.14 -4.12
CA SER A 50 0.34 0.85 -4.26
C SER A 50 1.34 0.45 -3.17
N LEU A 51 0.86 0.21 -1.95
CA LEU A 51 1.68 -0.33 -0.88
C LEU A 51 2.09 -1.78 -1.16
N TRP A 52 1.20 -2.60 -1.70
CA TRP A 52 1.46 -3.99 -2.09
C TRP A 52 2.59 -4.05 -3.09
N ASN A 53 2.50 -3.25 -4.15
CA ASN A 53 3.51 -3.16 -5.19
C ASN A 53 4.89 -2.85 -4.62
N CYS A 54 4.98 -1.96 -3.64
CA CYS A 54 6.24 -1.56 -3.01
C CYS A 54 6.69 -2.42 -1.84
N SER A 55 5.85 -3.35 -1.35
CA SER A 55 6.05 -4.06 -0.08
C SER A 55 7.39 -4.82 0.00
N ASN A 56 7.80 -5.46 -1.10
CA ASN A 56 9.04 -6.23 -1.18
C ASN A 56 10.31 -5.37 -1.14
N ALA A 57 10.19 -4.10 -1.53
CA ALA A 57 11.28 -3.13 -1.51
C ALA A 57 11.43 -2.44 -0.15
N ILE A 58 10.65 -2.83 0.87
CA ILE A 58 10.77 -2.28 2.23
C ILE A 58 11.54 -3.28 3.11
N GLN A 59 12.52 -2.78 3.87
CA GLN A 59 13.28 -3.60 4.82
C GLN A 59 12.46 -3.97 6.06
N ASN A 60 12.80 -5.11 6.67
CA ASN A 60 12.25 -5.47 7.99
C ASN A 60 12.64 -4.41 9.03
N GLY A 61 11.70 -4.05 9.91
CA GLY A 61 11.81 -2.93 10.85
C GLY A 61 11.67 -1.55 10.20
N GLY A 62 11.39 -1.48 8.90
CA GLY A 62 11.23 -0.23 8.16
C GLY A 62 9.91 0.49 8.41
N LEU A 63 9.72 1.57 7.66
CA LEU A 63 8.51 2.39 7.66
C LEU A 63 8.10 2.75 6.23
N ALA A 64 6.89 2.38 5.85
CA ALA A 64 6.25 2.90 4.65
C ALA A 64 5.20 3.94 5.00
N VAL A 65 5.23 5.08 4.32
CA VAL A 65 4.19 6.11 4.40
C VAL A 65 3.39 6.07 3.12
N LEU A 66 2.14 5.63 3.20
CA LEU A 66 1.19 5.68 2.11
C LEU A 66 0.52 7.06 2.08
N VAL A 67 0.52 7.71 0.92
CA VAL A 67 -0.14 8.99 0.67
C VAL A 67 -1.33 8.75 -0.25
N ALA A 68 -2.54 8.86 0.31
CA ALA A 68 -3.78 8.61 -0.41
C ALA A 68 -4.97 9.37 0.21
N GLU A 69 -5.84 9.95 -0.61
CA GLU A 69 -6.97 10.76 -0.16
C GLU A 69 -7.99 9.92 0.63
N CYS A 70 -8.40 8.76 0.10
CA CYS A 70 -9.40 7.84 0.68
C CYS A 70 -10.76 8.48 0.98
N LYS A 71 -11.20 9.44 0.16
CA LYS A 71 -12.46 10.21 0.35
C LYS A 71 -13.74 9.36 0.42
N ALA A 72 -13.74 8.18 -0.20
CA ALA A 72 -14.84 7.23 -0.19
C ALA A 72 -14.70 6.16 0.91
N GLY A 73 -13.80 6.36 1.88
CA GLY A 73 -13.67 5.51 3.06
C GLY A 73 -12.81 4.26 2.84
N LEU A 74 -13.16 3.17 3.53
CA LEU A 74 -12.36 1.93 3.53
C LEU A 74 -12.39 1.22 2.18
N GLY A 75 -13.56 1.16 1.52
CA GLY A 75 -13.74 0.45 0.25
C GLY A 75 -13.58 -1.07 0.33
N SER A 76 -13.66 -1.66 1.53
CA SER A 76 -13.60 -3.12 1.76
C SER A 76 -14.52 -3.51 2.90
N ASP A 77 -15.39 -4.49 2.65
CA ASP A 77 -16.31 -5.05 3.65
C ASP A 77 -15.54 -5.77 4.75
N ALA A 78 -14.43 -6.43 4.41
CA ALA A 78 -13.58 -7.10 5.39
C ALA A 78 -12.89 -6.09 6.32
N LEU A 79 -12.37 -4.98 5.79
CA LEU A 79 -11.80 -3.90 6.62
C LEU A 79 -12.87 -3.30 7.54
N GLN A 80 -14.07 -3.04 7.02
CA GLN A 80 -15.18 -2.52 7.81
C GLN A 80 -15.56 -3.49 8.95
N GLN A 81 -15.76 -4.77 8.63
CA GLN A 81 -16.12 -5.79 9.62
C GLN A 81 -15.01 -6.02 10.66
N TYR A 82 -13.75 -5.90 10.26
CA TYR A 82 -12.62 -6.02 11.19
C TYR A 82 -12.58 -4.85 12.18
N ILE A 83 -12.79 -3.62 11.70
CA ILE A 83 -12.84 -2.42 12.54
C ILE A 83 -14.02 -2.45 13.52
N GLU A 84 -15.14 -3.02 13.10
CA GLU A 84 -16.33 -3.27 13.92
C GLU A 84 -16.23 -4.54 14.78
N GLU A 85 -15.08 -5.22 14.81
CA GLU A 85 -14.81 -6.41 15.63
C GLU A 85 -15.72 -7.62 15.29
N ARG A 86 -16.35 -7.61 14.11
CA ARG A 86 -17.16 -8.72 13.57
C ARG A 86 -16.32 -9.77 12.85
N LEU A 87 -15.15 -9.37 12.34
CA LEU A 87 -14.16 -10.23 11.70
C LEU A 87 -12.84 -10.22 12.48
N SER A 88 -12.21 -11.39 12.65
CA SER A 88 -10.90 -11.52 13.30
C SER A 88 -9.88 -12.12 12.33
N ILE A 89 -8.59 -11.87 12.59
CA ILE A 89 -7.50 -12.41 11.77
C ILE A 89 -7.49 -13.95 11.76
N GLU A 90 -7.86 -14.60 12.86
CA GLU A 90 -7.96 -16.06 12.93
C GLU A 90 -9.00 -16.61 11.94
N LYS A 91 -10.14 -15.92 11.81
CA LYS A 91 -11.20 -16.28 10.86
C LYS A 91 -10.77 -16.06 9.40
N LEU A 92 -9.76 -15.23 9.12
CA LEU A 92 -9.21 -15.08 7.77
C LEU A 92 -8.40 -16.30 7.33
N ARG A 93 -7.82 -17.07 8.26
CA ARG A 93 -7.01 -18.25 7.92
C ARG A 93 -7.87 -19.44 7.47
N ASN A 94 -9.06 -19.58 8.04
CA ASN A 94 -10.03 -20.62 7.71
C ASN A 94 -11.43 -20.00 7.54
N PRO A 95 -11.67 -19.23 6.46
CA PRO A 95 -12.92 -18.53 6.28
C PRO A 95 -14.03 -19.50 5.90
N THR A 96 -15.18 -19.40 6.56
CA THR A 96 -16.39 -20.17 6.19
C THR A 96 -17.06 -19.60 4.94
N LYS A 97 -16.84 -18.32 4.64
CA LYS A 97 -17.34 -17.62 3.45
C LYS A 97 -16.39 -16.48 3.09
N TYR A 98 -16.25 -16.20 1.80
CA TYR A 98 -15.54 -15.03 1.30
C TYR A 98 -16.29 -13.73 1.64
N ILE A 99 -15.54 -12.71 2.05
CA ILE A 99 -15.98 -11.33 2.27
C ILE A 99 -15.14 -10.44 1.36
N SER A 100 -15.76 -9.49 0.67
CA SER A 100 -15.06 -8.59 -0.25
C SER A 100 -13.92 -7.83 0.45
N GLY A 101 -12.73 -7.86 -0.14
CA GLY A 101 -11.54 -7.18 0.39
C GLY A 101 -10.85 -7.91 1.55
N MET A 102 -11.08 -9.23 1.70
CA MET A 102 -10.32 -10.08 2.64
C MET A 102 -8.82 -10.07 2.34
N GLU A 103 -8.47 -10.02 1.05
CA GLU A 103 -7.10 -9.90 0.55
C GLU A 103 -6.38 -8.66 1.09
N ASP A 104 -7.08 -7.53 1.20
CA ASP A 104 -6.52 -6.29 1.73
C ASP A 104 -6.15 -6.43 3.21
N LEU A 105 -7.06 -7.04 3.99
CA LEU A 105 -6.86 -7.23 5.42
C LEU A 105 -5.75 -8.26 5.70
N LEU A 106 -5.72 -9.35 4.92
CA LEU A 106 -4.66 -10.36 5.00
C LEU A 106 -3.31 -9.73 4.67
N PHE A 107 -3.24 -8.97 3.56
CA PHE A 107 -2.05 -8.25 3.16
C PHE A 107 -1.55 -7.33 4.26
N LEU A 108 -2.42 -6.44 4.75
CA LEU A 108 -2.08 -5.47 5.79
C LEU A 108 -1.50 -6.18 7.02
N THR A 109 -2.16 -7.25 7.47
CA THR A 109 -1.75 -8.04 8.63
C THR A 109 -0.39 -8.71 8.43
N GLU A 110 -0.10 -9.23 7.23
CA GLU A 110 1.17 -9.89 6.94
C GLU A 110 2.33 -8.88 6.84
N VAL A 111 2.13 -7.76 6.13
CA VAL A 111 3.22 -6.78 5.97
C VAL A 111 3.54 -6.02 7.25
N GLN A 112 2.54 -5.80 8.12
CA GLN A 112 2.74 -5.14 9.41
C GLN A 112 3.62 -5.93 10.39
N LYS A 113 3.83 -7.24 10.15
CA LYS A 113 4.83 -8.03 10.90
C LYS A 113 6.26 -7.64 10.54
N ASN A 114 6.46 -7.11 9.34
CA ASN A 114 7.77 -6.79 8.79
C ASN A 114 8.10 -5.31 8.94
N PHE A 115 7.15 -4.40 8.71
CA PHE A 115 7.40 -2.95 8.77
C PHE A 115 6.16 -2.17 9.24
N GLN A 116 6.39 -0.95 9.70
CA GLN A 116 5.31 -0.05 10.11
C GLN A 116 4.71 0.66 8.91
N ILE A 117 3.42 1.00 9.01
CA ILE A 117 2.70 1.74 7.96
C ILE A 117 2.19 3.06 8.54
N GLY A 118 2.63 4.16 7.95
CA GLY A 118 2.03 5.48 8.08
C GLY A 118 1.03 5.77 6.97
N LEU A 119 0.00 6.54 7.27
CA LEU A 119 -1.02 6.97 6.32
C LEU A 119 -1.18 8.49 6.38
N VAL A 120 -0.97 9.14 5.25
CA VAL A 120 -1.34 10.55 5.02
C VAL A 120 -2.63 10.54 4.20
N SER A 121 -3.75 10.92 4.82
CA SER A 121 -5.09 10.77 4.24
C SER A 121 -6.12 11.69 4.90
N ILE A 122 -7.26 11.91 4.23
CA ILE A 122 -8.45 12.53 4.86
C ILE A 122 -9.35 11.50 5.56
N LEU A 123 -9.00 10.20 5.48
CA LEU A 123 -9.69 9.15 6.21
C LEU A 123 -9.64 9.43 7.73
N PRO A 124 -10.77 9.34 8.45
CA PRO A 124 -10.78 9.56 9.90
C PRO A 124 -9.76 8.67 10.64
N GLU A 125 -8.99 9.29 11.53
CA GLU A 125 -7.90 8.63 12.28
C GLU A 125 -8.35 7.37 13.05
N PHE A 126 -9.63 7.32 13.44
CA PHE A 126 -10.23 6.13 14.05
C PHE A 126 -9.99 4.86 13.22
N TYR A 127 -10.15 4.93 11.90
CA TYR A 127 -9.98 3.79 11.01
C TYR A 127 -8.52 3.35 10.93
N SER A 128 -7.59 4.29 10.71
CA SER A 128 -6.16 3.97 10.63
C SER A 128 -5.65 3.36 11.94
N LYS A 129 -6.08 3.88 13.10
CA LYS A 129 -5.71 3.33 14.41
C LYS A 129 -6.21 1.91 14.61
N LYS A 130 -7.47 1.63 14.28
CA LYS A 130 -8.05 0.27 14.35
C LYS A 130 -7.35 -0.72 13.40
N LEU A 131 -6.79 -0.22 12.31
CA LEU A 131 -5.98 -0.99 11.35
C LEU A 131 -4.47 -1.02 11.68
N ASN A 132 -4.05 -0.56 12.87
CA ASN A 132 -2.65 -0.51 13.30
C ASN A 132 -1.73 0.30 12.35
N MET A 133 -2.28 1.34 11.73
CA MET A 133 -1.56 2.31 10.91
C MET A 133 -1.33 3.60 11.69
N ILE A 134 -0.21 4.26 11.45
CA ILE A 134 0.13 5.56 12.03
C ILE A 134 -0.56 6.63 11.19
N SER A 135 -1.54 7.34 11.76
CA SER A 135 -2.15 8.50 11.10
C SER A 135 -1.19 9.68 11.11
N ILE A 136 -1.01 10.31 9.95
CA ILE A 136 -0.10 11.44 9.76
C ILE A 136 -0.86 12.55 9.02
N SER A 137 -0.80 13.77 9.54
CA SER A 137 -1.61 14.90 9.04
C SER A 137 -1.16 15.45 7.67
N GLY A 138 0.06 15.15 7.24
CA GLY A 138 0.62 15.70 6.00
C GLY A 138 1.99 15.13 5.65
N ILE A 139 2.48 15.46 4.44
CA ILE A 139 3.78 14.98 3.96
C ILE A 139 4.94 15.57 4.77
N LYS A 140 4.82 16.81 5.25
CA LYS A 140 5.86 17.44 6.07
C LYS A 140 6.02 16.67 7.37
N GLU A 141 4.92 16.38 8.04
CA GLU A 141 4.86 15.62 9.28
C GLU A 141 5.30 14.17 9.06
N ALA A 142 5.01 13.59 7.90
CA ALA A 142 5.51 12.27 7.54
C ALA A 142 7.04 12.24 7.46
N MET A 143 7.65 13.25 6.85
CA MET A 143 9.11 13.36 6.76
C MET A 143 9.73 13.55 8.15
N GLU A 144 9.15 14.44 8.98
CA GLU A 144 9.59 14.64 10.37
C GLU A 144 9.47 13.34 11.19
N TYR A 145 8.38 12.59 11.02
CA TYR A 145 8.16 11.31 11.68
C TYR A 145 9.20 10.26 11.25
N ILE A 146 9.49 10.16 9.95
CA ILE A 146 10.54 9.25 9.43
C ILE A 146 11.90 9.60 10.05
N LEU A 147 12.31 10.86 10.02
CA LEU A 147 13.61 11.28 10.56
C LEU A 147 13.72 11.05 12.07
N LYS A 148 12.63 11.24 12.80
CA LYS A 148 12.57 11.00 14.25
C LYS A 148 12.64 9.52 14.62
N THR A 149 11.98 8.65 13.85
CA THR A 149 11.83 7.22 14.21
C THR A 149 12.87 6.31 13.55
N GLN A 150 13.31 6.65 12.33
CA GLN A 150 14.23 5.81 11.54
C GLN A 150 15.67 6.35 11.54
N GLY A 151 15.86 7.62 11.94
CA GLY A 151 17.15 8.27 12.13
C GLY A 151 17.34 9.53 11.26
N ALA A 152 18.03 10.55 11.78
CA ALA A 152 18.17 11.85 11.12
C ALA A 152 18.95 11.84 9.79
N ARG A 153 19.73 10.79 9.53
CA ARG A 153 20.51 10.62 8.27
C ARG A 153 19.93 9.52 7.38
N GLN A 154 18.69 9.10 7.64
CA GLN A 154 18.06 8.01 6.92
C GLN A 154 17.79 8.40 5.46
N LYS A 155 18.13 7.51 4.53
CA LYS A 155 17.72 7.62 3.13
C LYS A 155 16.23 7.27 3.03
N VAL A 156 15.46 8.11 2.36
CA VAL A 156 14.03 7.93 2.13
C VAL A 156 13.80 7.78 0.64
N ALA A 157 13.26 6.63 0.23
CA ALA A 157 12.83 6.43 -1.15
C ALA A 157 11.46 7.07 -1.36
N VAL A 158 11.27 7.71 -2.51
CA VAL A 158 10.00 8.34 -2.87
C VAL A 158 9.48 7.68 -4.14
N VAL A 159 8.29 7.11 -4.04
CA VAL A 159 7.55 6.49 -5.14
C VAL A 159 6.34 7.36 -5.43
N SER A 160 6.38 8.10 -6.54
CA SER A 160 5.32 9.06 -6.91
C SER A 160 4.09 8.41 -7.55
N ASP A 161 4.23 7.20 -8.12
CA ASP A 161 3.13 6.42 -8.71
C ASP A 161 3.30 4.93 -8.36
N GLY A 162 2.91 4.59 -7.13
CA GLY A 162 2.98 3.24 -6.58
C GLY A 162 2.04 2.26 -7.28
N ALA A 163 1.00 2.75 -7.97
CA ALA A 163 0.04 1.90 -8.66
C ALA A 163 0.61 1.26 -9.94
N ARG A 164 1.68 1.85 -10.52
CA ARG A 164 2.24 1.44 -11.82
C ARG A 164 3.69 0.94 -11.77
N ILE A 165 4.25 0.79 -10.57
CA ILE A 165 5.63 0.37 -10.34
C ILE A 165 5.68 -0.96 -9.61
N LEU A 166 6.70 -1.77 -9.88
CA LEU A 166 7.04 -3.01 -9.19
C LEU A 166 8.53 -2.96 -8.83
N PRO A 167 8.91 -2.28 -7.75
CA PRO A 167 10.30 -2.21 -7.35
C PRO A 167 10.81 -3.59 -6.94
N ARG A 168 11.98 -3.97 -7.46
CA ARG A 168 12.70 -5.20 -7.10
C ARG A 168 13.98 -4.87 -6.34
#